data_AF-A0A7C4KGM4-F1
#
_entry.id   AF-A0A7C4KGM4-F1
#
_cell.length_a   1.000
_cell.length_b   1.000
_cell.length_c   1.000
_cell.angle_alpha   90.00
_cell.angle_beta   90.00
_cell.angle_gamma   90.00
#
_symmetry.space_group_name_H-M   'P 1'
#
loop_
_entity.id
_entity.type
_entity.pdbx_description
1 polymer ?
#
loop_
_entity_poly.entity_id
_entity_poly.type
_entity_poly.pdbx_seq_one_letter_code
_entity_poly.pdbx_strand_id
1 'polypeptide(L)'
;SLPVRPTGPNRYLIIALCGMAGLVLGGGCAYLLEYLDEAIQNPDELARLIDAPIVGYISDLGRKANASLYVARHPRSLMAEAFRTLRANIELQNLDNGPLALLITSPDTGDGKTSVAANLAVSFSQGGKKVILVDGDLRKPSLHEFFEISDRRGLTDILQGKLSVEKALRQWDGGGLRLITVGDEAVLPDLLLTAEKVENLLGELKPLADIILIDSSPFLVSDAMIFAAKVDGVITVIRPGYTSREMARVMKERIAMAGGKIIGVVLNRIPLKRIGYYGGYRYYLPYGYYEKKKKREEDEDKKVTKKNELNLLRK
;
A
#
# COMPACT_ATOMS: atom_id res chain seq x y z
N SER A 1 -66.54 -23.20 37.60
CA SER A 1 -66.19 -21.78 37.87
C SER A 1 -65.12 -21.35 36.90
N LEU A 2 -65.36 -20.31 36.11
CA LEU A 2 -64.37 -19.72 35.20
C LEU A 2 -63.40 -18.81 35.99
N PRO A 3 -62.09 -18.82 35.71
CA PRO A 3 -61.11 -18.04 36.48
C PRO A 3 -61.29 -16.53 36.24
N VAL A 4 -61.31 -15.76 37.34
CA VAL A 4 -61.57 -14.30 37.37
C VAL A 4 -60.29 -13.46 37.24
N ARG A 5 -59.11 -14.09 37.17
CA ARG A 5 -57.82 -13.42 36.91
C ARG A 5 -57.05 -14.16 35.83
N PRO A 6 -56.38 -13.44 34.91
CA PRO A 6 -55.56 -14.08 33.88
C PRO A 6 -54.40 -14.86 34.53
N THR A 7 -54.38 -16.18 34.35
CA THR A 7 -53.33 -17.11 34.80
C THR A 7 -52.24 -17.31 33.74
N GLY A 8 -52.04 -16.32 32.86
CA GLY A 8 -51.01 -16.35 31.82
C GLY A 8 -49.67 -15.80 32.32
N PRO A 9 -48.54 -16.21 31.72
CA PRO A 9 -47.22 -15.73 32.12
C PRO A 9 -47.11 -14.21 31.95
N ASN A 10 -46.33 -13.55 32.83
CA ASN A 10 -46.15 -12.09 32.81
C ASN A 10 -45.47 -11.67 31.51
N ARG A 11 -46.24 -11.11 30.57
CA ARG A 11 -45.76 -10.75 29.23
C ARG A 11 -44.61 -9.75 29.27
N TYR A 12 -44.62 -8.81 30.22
CA TYR A 12 -43.53 -7.85 30.39
C TYR A 12 -42.25 -8.54 30.85
N LEU A 13 -42.35 -9.54 31.73
CA LEU A 13 -41.20 -10.33 32.17
C LEU A 13 -40.61 -11.15 31.01
N ILE A 14 -41.45 -11.77 30.18
CA ILE A 14 -40.99 -12.50 28.99
C ILE A 14 -40.28 -11.55 28.02
N ILE A 15 -40.87 -10.39 27.72
CA ILE A 15 -40.26 -9.38 26.84
C ILE A 15 -38.91 -8.92 27.41
N ALA A 16 -38.82 -8.66 28.72
CA ALA A 16 -37.57 -8.26 29.37
C ALA A 16 -36.50 -9.35 29.27
N LEU A 17 -36.86 -10.62 29.52
CA LEU A 17 -35.94 -11.76 29.41
C LEU A 17 -35.45 -11.97 27.97
N CYS A 18 -36.35 -11.89 26.98
CA CYS A 18 -35.99 -11.97 25.57
C CYS A 18 -35.09 -10.80 25.14
N GLY A 19 -35.37 -9.59 25.63
CA GLY A 19 -34.54 -8.42 25.39
C GLY A 19 -33.13 -8.56 25.97
N MET A 20 -33.02 -9.03 27.23
CA MET A 20 -31.73 -9.34 27.85
C MET A 20 -30.96 -10.43 27.10
N ALA A 21 -31.62 -11.53 26.77
CA ALA A 21 -30.99 -12.61 26.00
C ALA A 21 -30.50 -12.12 24.63
N GLY A 22 -31.30 -11.30 23.94
CA GLY A 22 -30.92 -10.66 22.67
C GLY A 22 -29.71 -9.74 22.81
N LEU A 23 -29.63 -8.94 23.86
CA LEU A 23 -28.47 -8.06 24.12
C LEU A 23 -27.21 -8.87 24.44
N VAL A 24 -27.33 -9.92 25.24
CA VAL A 24 -26.18 -10.80 25.58
C VAL A 24 -25.68 -11.52 24.34
N LEU A 25 -26.58 -12.11 23.54
CA LEU A 25 -26.20 -12.79 22.30
C LEU A 25 -25.65 -11.81 21.27
N GLY A 26 -26.26 -10.63 21.14
CA GLY A 26 -25.81 -9.58 20.23
C GLY A 26 -24.42 -9.06 20.60
N GLY A 27 -24.21 -8.74 21.88
CA GLY A 27 -22.91 -8.31 22.40
C GLY A 27 -21.85 -9.40 22.29
N GLY A 28 -22.20 -10.64 22.64
CA GLY A 28 -21.31 -11.79 22.49
C GLY A 28 -20.92 -12.06 21.03
N CYS A 29 -21.88 -11.96 20.10
CA CYS A 29 -21.61 -12.10 18.66
C CYS A 29 -20.74 -10.95 18.14
N ALA A 30 -21.00 -9.70 18.54
CA ALA A 30 -20.18 -8.56 18.18
C ALA A 30 -18.73 -8.71 18.69
N TYR A 31 -18.56 -9.11 19.95
CA TYR A 31 -17.25 -9.40 20.53
C TYR A 31 -16.55 -10.56 19.81
N LEU A 32 -17.26 -11.62 19.46
CA LEU A 32 -16.68 -12.74 18.70
C LEU A 32 -16.23 -12.31 17.30
N LEU A 33 -17.04 -11.51 16.59
CA LEU A 33 -16.67 -10.97 15.29
C LEU A 33 -15.46 -10.04 15.37
N GLU A 34 -15.36 -9.24 16.44
CA GLU A 34 -14.19 -8.38 16.70
C GLU A 34 -12.96 -9.18 17.11
N TYR A 35 -13.13 -10.26 17.88
CA TYR A 35 -12.06 -11.19 18.25
C TYR A 35 -11.50 -11.94 17.03
N LEU A 36 -12.35 -12.25 16.05
CA LEU A 36 -11.93 -12.83 14.78
C LEU A 36 -11.30 -11.81 13.82
N ASP A 37 -11.40 -10.51 14.09
CA ASP A 37 -10.74 -9.45 13.30
C ASP A 37 -9.29 -9.27 13.76
N GLU A 38 -8.39 -10.14 13.27
CA GLU A 38 -6.95 -10.07 13.54
C GLU A 38 -6.20 -9.02 12.69
N ALA A 39 -6.92 -8.23 11.90
CA ALA A 39 -6.30 -7.29 10.98
C ALA A 39 -5.61 -6.14 11.71
N ILE A 40 -4.45 -5.75 11.23
CA ILE A 40 -3.69 -4.64 11.80
C ILE A 40 -4.45 -3.34 11.57
N GLN A 41 -4.89 -2.70 12.66
CA GLN A 41 -5.54 -1.38 12.61
C GLN A 41 -4.68 -0.26 13.23
N ASN A 42 -3.73 -0.60 14.10
CA ASN A 42 -2.89 0.38 14.80
C ASN A 42 -1.50 0.51 14.13
N PRO A 43 -1.13 1.70 13.62
CA PRO A 43 0.18 1.97 13.02
C PRO A 43 1.36 1.78 13.96
N ASP A 44 1.22 2.20 15.22
CA ASP A 44 2.31 2.14 16.20
C ASP A 44 2.59 0.69 16.61
N GLU A 45 1.53 -0.11 16.68
CA GLU A 45 1.65 -1.55 16.89
C GLU A 45 2.37 -2.22 15.72
N LEU A 46 2.02 -1.85 14.49
CA LEU A 46 2.67 -2.37 13.29
C LEU A 46 4.16 -2.01 13.23
N ALA A 47 4.49 -0.75 13.52
CA ALA A 47 5.88 -0.28 13.50
C ALA A 47 6.74 -1.07 14.51
N ARG A 48 6.19 -1.34 15.71
CA ARG A 48 6.85 -2.19 16.72
C ARG A 48 6.96 -3.65 16.28
N LEU A 49 5.90 -4.20 15.67
CA LEU A 49 5.89 -5.57 15.19
C LEU A 49 6.96 -5.79 14.11
N ILE A 50 6.99 -4.91 13.11
CA ILE A 50 7.92 -4.98 11.98
C ILE A 50 9.33 -4.52 12.37
N ASP A 51 9.46 -3.76 13.46
CA ASP A 51 10.73 -3.12 13.88
C ASP A 51 11.29 -2.18 12.80
N ALA A 52 10.40 -1.40 12.18
CA ALA A 52 10.74 -0.41 11.17
C ALA A 52 9.77 0.78 11.23
N PRO A 53 10.23 1.99 10.88
CA PRO A 53 9.38 3.17 10.90
C PRO A 53 8.32 3.12 9.79
N ILE A 54 7.18 3.75 10.03
CA ILE A 54 6.22 4.04 8.96
C ILE A 54 6.72 5.25 8.19
N VAL A 55 7.08 5.03 6.93
CA VAL A 55 7.66 6.06 6.05
C VAL A 55 6.62 6.68 5.12
N GLY A 56 5.43 6.09 5.00
CA GLY A 56 4.38 6.62 4.13
C GLY A 56 2.98 6.14 4.48
N TYR A 57 2.01 6.98 4.15
CA TYR A 57 0.60 6.73 4.34
C TYR A 57 -0.15 7.13 3.06
N ILE A 58 -0.76 6.14 2.40
CA ILE A 58 -1.38 6.29 1.09
C ILE A 58 -2.88 5.99 1.22
N SER A 59 -3.71 6.97 0.88
CA SER A 59 -5.17 6.88 1.02
C SER A 59 -5.82 5.99 -0.05
N ASP A 60 -6.91 5.30 0.29
CA ASP A 60 -7.71 4.57 -0.70
C ASP A 60 -8.54 5.53 -1.57
N LEU A 61 -8.38 5.43 -2.90
CA LEU A 61 -9.16 6.18 -3.89
C LEU A 61 -10.28 5.34 -4.52
N GLY A 62 -10.46 4.09 -4.08
CA GLY A 62 -11.45 3.16 -4.62
C GLY A 62 -11.11 2.67 -6.05
N ARG A 63 -12.09 2.04 -6.72
CA ARG A 63 -11.89 1.31 -8.00
C ARG A 63 -11.43 2.15 -9.20
N LYS A 64 -11.56 3.48 -9.19
CA LYS A 64 -11.23 4.35 -10.35
C LYS A 64 -9.72 4.53 -10.60
N ALA A 65 -8.91 3.66 -10.00
CA ALA A 65 -7.57 4.01 -9.57
C ALA A 65 -6.59 2.85 -9.83
N ASN A 66 -7.07 1.61 -9.99
CA ASN A 66 -6.22 0.47 -10.34
C ASN A 66 -5.51 0.75 -11.68
N ALA A 67 -4.18 0.58 -11.71
CA ALA A 67 -3.30 0.93 -12.84
C ALA A 67 -3.29 2.42 -13.22
N SER A 68 -2.98 3.31 -12.27
CA SER A 68 -2.77 4.72 -12.61
C SER A 68 -1.57 5.37 -11.91
N LEU A 69 -0.84 6.16 -12.69
CA LEU A 69 0.24 7.03 -12.22
C LEU A 69 -0.33 8.34 -11.69
N TYR A 70 -0.89 8.34 -10.48
CA TYR A 70 -1.50 9.52 -9.86
C TYR A 70 -0.55 10.69 -9.70
N VAL A 71 0.71 10.42 -9.36
CA VAL A 71 1.72 11.47 -9.15
C VAL A 71 1.96 12.23 -10.47
N ALA A 72 1.95 11.52 -11.60
CA ALA A 72 2.09 12.11 -12.92
C ALA A 72 0.81 12.82 -13.38
N ARG A 73 -0.36 12.16 -13.24
CA ARG A 73 -1.65 12.68 -13.74
C ARG A 73 -2.21 13.82 -12.90
N HIS A 74 -1.94 13.84 -11.58
CA HIS A 74 -2.47 14.82 -10.64
C HIS A 74 -1.38 15.30 -9.65
N PRO A 75 -0.37 16.05 -10.12
CA PRO A 75 0.80 16.42 -9.31
C PRO A 75 0.48 17.33 -8.12
N ARG A 76 -0.66 18.02 -8.11
CA ARG A 76 -1.12 18.87 -6.99
C ARG A 76 -2.11 18.15 -6.05
N SER A 77 -2.28 16.84 -6.21
CA SER A 77 -3.18 16.05 -5.37
C SER A 77 -2.58 15.72 -4.01
N LEU A 78 -3.44 15.37 -3.05
CA LEU A 78 -3.03 14.83 -1.74
C LEU A 78 -2.19 13.56 -1.90
N MET A 79 -2.50 12.75 -2.93
CA MET A 79 -1.76 11.54 -3.23
C MET A 79 -0.34 11.86 -3.66
N ALA A 80 -0.17 12.85 -4.54
CA ALA A 80 1.16 13.30 -4.95
C ALA A 80 1.98 13.81 -3.76
N GLU A 81 1.35 14.52 -2.81
CA GLU A 81 2.04 14.97 -1.60
C GLU A 81 2.41 13.83 -0.65
N ALA A 82 1.55 12.82 -0.52
CA ALA A 82 1.88 11.62 0.23
C ALA A 82 3.11 10.88 -0.34
N PHE A 83 3.22 10.80 -1.68
CA PHE A 83 4.40 10.23 -2.34
C PHE A 83 5.64 11.12 -2.21
N ARG A 84 5.52 12.46 -2.25
CA ARG A 84 6.65 13.38 -1.97
C ARG A 84 7.16 13.22 -0.55
N THR A 85 6.25 13.02 0.40
CA THR A 85 6.61 12.77 1.79
C THR A 85 7.32 11.42 1.93
N LEU A 86 6.76 10.36 1.32
CA LEU A 86 7.40 9.05 1.30
C LEU A 86 8.81 9.12 0.72
N ARG A 87 8.98 9.82 -0.40
CA ARG A 87 10.30 10.09 -1.01
C ARG A 87 11.24 10.76 -0.02
N ALA A 88 10.82 11.88 0.58
CA ALA A 88 11.65 12.63 1.53
C ALA A 88 12.07 11.79 2.75
N ASN A 89 11.16 10.97 3.28
CA ASN A 89 11.45 10.06 4.40
C ASN A 89 12.50 9.00 4.02
N ILE A 90 12.43 8.46 2.80
CA ILE A 90 13.44 7.51 2.29
C ILE A 90 14.79 8.22 2.08
N GLU A 91 14.79 9.43 1.52
CA GLU A 91 16.02 10.22 1.31
C GLU A 91 16.72 10.55 2.63
N LEU A 92 15.97 10.86 3.69
CA LEU A 92 16.52 11.13 5.03
C LEU A 92 17.21 9.91 5.67
N GLN A 93 16.82 8.70 5.27
CA GLN A 93 17.47 7.47 5.74
C GLN A 93 18.75 7.14 4.95
N ASN A 94 18.94 7.70 3.75
CA ASN A 94 20.09 7.43 2.89
C ASN A 94 21.23 8.43 3.13
N LEU A 95 21.91 8.31 4.27
CA LEU A 95 22.95 9.24 4.72
C LEU A 95 24.21 9.26 3.84
N ASP A 96 24.50 8.17 3.13
CA ASP A 96 25.76 7.99 2.40
C ASP A 96 25.72 8.51 0.95
N ASN A 97 24.58 9.04 0.48
CA ASN A 97 24.37 9.62 -0.86
C ASN A 97 24.76 8.74 -2.07
N GLY A 98 24.99 7.44 -1.86
CA GLY A 98 25.23 6.48 -2.94
C GLY A 98 23.94 6.00 -3.62
N PRO A 99 24.06 5.29 -4.77
CA PRO A 99 22.94 4.62 -5.41
C PRO A 99 22.21 3.69 -4.44
N LEU A 100 20.91 3.91 -4.24
CA LEU A 100 20.10 3.13 -3.32
C LEU A 100 19.19 2.17 -4.10
N ALA A 101 19.39 0.86 -3.92
CA ALA A 101 18.50 -0.18 -4.42
C ALA A 101 17.49 -0.60 -3.36
N LEU A 102 16.20 -0.46 -3.67
CA LEU A 102 15.09 -0.79 -2.78
C LEU A 102 14.17 -1.82 -3.40
N LEU A 103 13.81 -2.82 -2.61
CA LEU A 103 12.73 -3.74 -2.92
C LEU A 103 11.41 -3.20 -2.37
N ILE A 104 10.36 -3.17 -3.20
CA ILE A 104 8.99 -2.89 -2.78
C ILE A 104 8.21 -4.20 -2.82
N THR A 105 7.72 -4.63 -1.66
CA THR A 105 6.99 -5.91 -1.54
C THR A 105 5.83 -5.80 -0.56
N SER A 106 4.99 -6.83 -0.47
CA SER A 106 3.87 -6.90 0.46
C SER A 106 3.56 -8.33 0.89
N PRO A 107 2.85 -8.54 2.01
CA PRO A 107 2.43 -9.88 2.42
C PRO A 107 1.53 -10.59 1.41
N ASP A 108 0.65 -9.84 0.72
CA ASP A 108 -0.34 -10.43 -0.18
C ASP A 108 -0.49 -9.68 -1.51
N THR A 109 -1.14 -10.35 -2.45
CA THR A 109 -1.58 -9.79 -3.72
C THR A 109 -2.61 -8.70 -3.49
N GLY A 110 -2.44 -7.58 -4.17
CA GLY A 110 -3.41 -6.48 -4.11
C GLY A 110 -3.20 -5.52 -2.95
N ASP A 111 -2.17 -5.65 -2.12
CA ASP A 111 -1.78 -4.61 -1.14
C ASP A 111 -1.32 -3.30 -1.80
N GLY A 112 -1.04 -3.33 -3.11
CA GLY A 112 -0.75 -2.17 -3.94
C GLY A 112 0.74 -1.83 -4.08
N LYS A 113 1.62 -2.80 -3.83
CA LYS A 113 3.08 -2.73 -4.06
C LYS A 113 3.48 -2.09 -5.40
N THR A 114 2.93 -2.57 -6.51
CA THR A 114 3.18 -2.02 -7.86
C THR A 114 2.76 -0.57 -7.99
N SER A 115 1.59 -0.21 -7.45
CA SER A 115 1.11 1.18 -7.48
C SER A 115 2.00 2.10 -6.64
N VAL A 116 2.48 1.62 -5.49
CA VAL A 116 3.42 2.34 -4.62
C VAL A 116 4.76 2.48 -5.34
N ALA A 117 5.33 1.41 -5.87
CA ALA A 117 6.61 1.41 -6.60
C ALA A 117 6.57 2.37 -7.79
N ALA A 118 5.55 2.27 -8.64
CA ALA A 118 5.40 3.10 -9.84
C ALA A 118 5.28 4.60 -9.49
N ASN A 119 4.43 4.95 -8.53
CA ASN A 119 4.23 6.35 -8.15
C ASN A 119 5.41 6.93 -7.35
N LEU A 120 6.09 6.10 -6.55
CA LEU A 120 7.32 6.48 -5.88
C LEU A 120 8.44 6.75 -6.89
N ALA A 121 8.58 5.92 -7.92
CA ALA A 121 9.54 6.13 -9.01
C ALA A 121 9.33 7.48 -9.70
N VAL A 122 8.08 7.80 -10.05
CA VAL A 122 7.72 9.11 -10.61
C VAL A 122 8.04 10.24 -9.63
N SER A 123 7.78 10.07 -8.34
CA SER A 123 8.09 11.08 -7.32
C SER A 123 9.59 11.36 -7.19
N PHE A 124 10.43 10.31 -7.23
CA PHE A 124 11.89 10.46 -7.26
C PHE A 124 12.38 11.16 -8.54
N SER A 125 11.85 10.77 -9.71
CA SER A 125 12.19 11.41 -11.00
C SER A 125 11.83 12.90 -11.00
N GLN A 126 10.64 13.27 -10.51
CA GLN A 126 10.23 14.67 -10.33
C GLN A 126 11.10 15.43 -9.31
N GLY A 127 11.77 14.71 -8.41
CA GLY A 127 12.78 15.24 -7.48
C GLY A 127 14.16 15.44 -8.11
N GLY A 128 14.32 15.15 -9.40
CA GLY A 128 15.58 15.30 -10.13
C GLY A 128 16.53 14.11 -10.01
N LYS A 129 16.09 12.99 -9.41
CA LYS A 129 16.89 11.77 -9.33
C LYS A 129 16.86 10.99 -10.65
N LYS A 130 17.97 10.34 -10.98
CA LYS A 130 18.01 9.27 -11.99
C LYS A 130 17.43 8.01 -11.37
N VAL A 131 16.29 7.56 -11.86
CA VAL A 131 15.55 6.43 -11.31
C VAL A 131 15.50 5.30 -12.33
N ILE A 132 15.78 4.09 -11.87
CA ILE A 132 15.48 2.87 -12.61
C ILE A 132 14.42 2.09 -11.84
N LEU A 133 13.29 1.82 -12.49
CA LEU A 133 12.23 0.97 -11.95
C LEU A 133 12.25 -0.39 -12.69
N VAL A 134 12.40 -1.48 -11.94
CA VAL A 134 12.43 -2.84 -12.46
C VAL A 134 11.15 -3.57 -12.09
N ASP A 135 10.50 -4.19 -13.09
CA ASP A 135 9.41 -5.15 -12.88
C ASP A 135 10.03 -6.49 -12.49
N GLY A 136 10.07 -6.77 -11.20
CA GLY A 136 10.56 -8.01 -10.62
C GLY A 136 9.44 -9.01 -10.27
N ASP A 137 8.17 -8.70 -10.58
CA ASP A 137 7.07 -9.67 -10.47
C ASP A 137 7.00 -10.51 -11.75
N LEU A 138 7.91 -11.48 -11.85
CA LEU A 138 7.98 -12.41 -12.99
C LEU A 138 6.73 -13.29 -13.15
N ARG A 139 5.84 -13.32 -12.16
CA ARG A 139 4.62 -14.15 -12.15
C ARG A 139 3.39 -13.39 -12.60
N LYS A 140 3.33 -12.11 -12.27
CA LYS A 140 2.21 -11.23 -12.65
C LYS A 140 2.73 -9.82 -12.97
N PRO A 141 3.50 -9.67 -14.06
CA PRO A 141 4.02 -8.37 -14.47
C PRO A 141 2.88 -7.40 -14.71
N SER A 142 3.09 -6.15 -14.29
CA SER A 142 2.06 -5.13 -14.48
C SER A 142 2.60 -3.72 -14.65
N LEU A 143 3.90 -3.47 -14.49
CA LEU A 143 4.43 -2.11 -14.67
C LEU A 143 4.23 -1.60 -16.09
N HIS A 144 4.32 -2.47 -17.09
CA HIS A 144 4.08 -2.09 -18.49
C HIS A 144 2.68 -1.49 -18.70
N GLU A 145 1.66 -1.95 -17.97
CA GLU A 145 0.30 -1.38 -17.98
C GLU A 145 0.24 0.00 -17.34
N PHE A 146 0.93 0.21 -16.21
CA PHE A 146 0.96 1.51 -15.52
C PHE A 146 1.61 2.60 -16.36
N PHE A 147 2.67 2.23 -17.08
CA PHE A 147 3.49 3.15 -17.86
C PHE A 147 3.11 3.21 -19.34
N GLU A 148 2.14 2.40 -19.78
CA GLU A 148 1.65 2.32 -21.16
C GLU A 148 2.79 2.04 -22.17
N ILE A 149 3.71 1.15 -21.79
CA ILE A 149 4.88 0.76 -22.60
C ILE A 149 4.83 -0.72 -23.00
N SER A 150 5.54 -1.08 -24.07
CA SER A 150 5.69 -2.49 -24.45
C SER A 150 6.55 -3.25 -23.45
N ASP A 151 6.20 -4.52 -23.21
CA ASP A 151 6.85 -5.45 -22.29
C ASP A 151 7.73 -6.52 -22.98
N ARG A 152 7.68 -6.63 -24.32
CA ARG A 152 8.30 -7.70 -25.15
C ARG A 152 9.76 -8.11 -24.87
N ARG A 153 10.54 -7.23 -24.25
CA ARG A 153 11.95 -7.47 -23.94
C ARG A 153 12.30 -6.76 -22.64
N GLY A 154 12.97 -7.44 -21.72
CA GLY A 154 13.17 -6.94 -20.37
C GLY A 154 14.07 -7.79 -19.48
N LEU A 155 13.71 -7.88 -18.22
CA LEU A 155 14.45 -8.56 -17.16
C LEU A 155 14.74 -10.02 -17.51
N THR A 156 13.78 -10.76 -18.08
CA THR A 156 13.97 -12.16 -18.41
C THR A 156 15.06 -12.36 -19.46
N ASP A 157 15.10 -11.52 -20.49
CA ASP A 157 16.14 -11.53 -21.52
C ASP A 157 17.53 -11.20 -20.95
N ILE A 158 17.60 -10.25 -20.01
CA ILE A 158 18.84 -9.89 -19.32
C ILE A 158 19.37 -11.08 -18.52
N LEU A 159 18.49 -11.70 -17.72
CA LEU A 159 18.86 -12.86 -16.89
C LEU A 159 19.23 -14.09 -17.72
N GLN A 160 18.86 -14.14 -19.01
CA GLN A 160 19.31 -15.15 -19.98
C GLN A 160 20.58 -14.77 -20.73
N GLY A 161 21.10 -13.56 -20.56
CA GLY A 161 22.24 -13.04 -21.33
C GLY A 161 21.91 -12.71 -22.79
N LYS A 162 20.62 -12.62 -23.16
CA LYS A 162 20.17 -12.32 -24.53
C LYS A 162 20.10 -10.82 -24.81
N LEU A 163 20.05 -10.00 -23.77
CA LEU A 163 19.91 -8.55 -23.86
C LEU A 163 20.79 -7.87 -22.80
N SER A 164 21.50 -6.81 -23.20
CA SER A 164 22.25 -5.99 -22.23
C SER A 164 21.32 -5.06 -21.45
N VAL A 165 21.71 -4.71 -20.22
CA VAL A 165 20.96 -3.78 -19.36
C VAL A 165 20.69 -2.45 -20.07
N GLU A 166 21.70 -1.87 -20.72
CA GLU A 166 21.56 -0.61 -21.46
C GLU A 166 20.48 -0.64 -22.55
N LYS A 167 20.35 -1.78 -23.25
CA LYS A 167 19.34 -1.96 -24.32
C LYS A 167 17.96 -2.28 -23.77
N ALA A 168 17.88 -2.84 -22.56
CA ALA A 168 16.63 -3.13 -21.88
C ALA A 168 16.01 -1.88 -21.24
N LEU A 169 16.83 -0.90 -20.87
CA LEU A 169 16.39 0.34 -20.24
C LEU A 169 15.54 1.18 -21.19
N ARG A 170 14.28 1.40 -20.81
CA ARG A 170 13.34 2.24 -21.58
C ARG A 170 13.09 3.53 -20.83
N GLN A 171 13.43 4.64 -21.46
CA GLN A 171 13.04 5.97 -20.98
C GLN A 171 11.53 6.11 -21.06
N TRP A 172 10.88 6.51 -19.96
CA TRP A 172 9.42 6.71 -19.95
C TRP A 172 8.99 8.15 -20.19
N ASP A 173 9.64 9.11 -19.53
CA ASP A 173 9.36 10.53 -19.69
C ASP A 173 10.61 11.28 -20.19
N GLY A 174 10.48 12.59 -20.44
CA GLY A 174 11.65 13.45 -20.69
C GLY A 174 12.52 13.73 -19.45
N GLY A 175 12.27 13.03 -18.33
CA GLY A 175 12.92 13.22 -17.04
C GLY A 175 13.95 12.12 -16.73
N GLY A 176 14.07 11.76 -15.45
CA GLY A 176 15.07 10.82 -14.95
C GLY A 176 14.62 9.36 -14.87
N LEU A 177 13.39 9.01 -15.29
CA LEU A 177 12.79 7.69 -15.07
C LEU A 177 12.98 6.74 -16.25
N ARG A 178 13.69 5.64 -16.00
CA ARG A 178 13.81 4.51 -16.92
C ARG A 178 13.22 3.25 -16.31
N LEU A 179 12.75 2.35 -17.17
CA LEU A 179 12.14 1.09 -16.76
C LEU A 179 12.80 -0.12 -17.40
N ILE A 180 12.78 -1.22 -16.65
CA ILE A 180 13.00 -2.58 -17.16
C ILE A 180 11.73 -3.36 -16.87
N THR A 181 10.98 -3.72 -17.92
CA THR A 181 9.80 -4.60 -17.82
C THR A 181 10.24 -6.06 -17.64
N VAL A 182 9.30 -6.99 -17.42
CA VAL A 182 9.65 -8.41 -17.30
C VAL A 182 10.25 -8.98 -18.59
N GLY A 183 9.69 -8.73 -19.77
CA GLY A 183 10.18 -9.37 -20.99
C GLY A 183 9.28 -10.52 -21.44
N ASP A 184 9.83 -11.42 -22.25
CA ASP A 184 9.13 -12.64 -22.69
C ASP A 184 8.77 -13.53 -21.48
N GLU A 185 7.47 -13.77 -21.29
CA GLU A 185 6.89 -14.56 -20.20
C GLU A 185 7.05 -16.08 -20.39
N ALA A 186 7.57 -16.54 -21.53
CA ALA A 186 7.61 -17.96 -21.88
C ALA A 186 8.54 -18.84 -20.99
N VAL A 187 9.22 -18.28 -19.99
CA VAL A 187 10.24 -18.95 -19.18
C VAL A 187 9.81 -19.02 -17.72
N LEU A 188 9.96 -20.19 -17.09
CA LEU A 188 9.63 -20.40 -15.68
C LEU A 188 10.50 -19.50 -14.76
N PRO A 189 9.90 -18.62 -13.93
CA PRO A 189 10.62 -17.70 -13.05
C PRO A 189 11.64 -18.35 -12.11
N ASP A 190 11.25 -19.48 -11.52
CA ASP A 190 12.03 -20.20 -10.49
C ASP A 190 13.37 -20.74 -11.03
N LEU A 191 13.51 -20.91 -12.34
CA LEU A 191 14.75 -21.38 -12.98
C LEU A 191 15.68 -20.21 -13.37
N LEU A 192 15.14 -19.00 -13.43
CA LEU A 192 15.82 -17.86 -14.04
C LEU A 192 16.49 -16.95 -13.02
N LEU A 193 15.79 -16.68 -11.90
CA LEU A 193 16.20 -15.71 -10.91
C LEU A 193 17.13 -16.37 -9.88
N THR A 194 18.39 -15.96 -9.86
CA THR A 194 19.38 -16.41 -8.87
C THR A 194 20.03 -15.21 -8.19
N ALA A 195 20.56 -15.43 -6.98
CA ALA A 195 21.24 -14.39 -6.21
C ALA A 195 22.42 -13.75 -6.98
N GLU A 196 23.19 -14.57 -7.70
CA GLU A 196 24.32 -14.11 -8.54
C GLU A 196 23.86 -13.21 -9.69
N LYS A 197 22.79 -13.60 -10.40
CA LYS A 197 22.29 -12.79 -11.51
C LYS A 197 21.68 -11.46 -11.04
N VAL A 198 21.00 -11.47 -9.89
CA VAL A 198 20.49 -10.22 -9.28
C VAL A 198 21.65 -9.32 -8.85
N GLU A 199 22.72 -9.89 -8.30
CA GLU A 199 23.92 -9.14 -7.94
C GLU A 199 24.59 -8.50 -9.16
N ASN A 200 24.76 -9.26 -10.24
CA ASN A 200 25.30 -8.74 -11.52
C ASN A 200 24.41 -7.64 -12.10
N LEU A 201 23.09 -7.85 -12.12
CA LEU A 201 22.12 -6.84 -12.56
C LEU A 201 22.24 -5.55 -11.75
N LEU A 202 22.27 -5.64 -10.42
CA LEU A 202 22.43 -4.46 -9.56
C LEU A 202 23.79 -3.78 -9.77
N GLY A 203 24.85 -4.55 -10.00
CA GLY A 203 26.18 -4.02 -10.34
C GLY A 203 26.18 -3.18 -11.62
N GLU A 204 25.42 -3.59 -12.64
CA GLU A 204 25.25 -2.83 -13.88
C GLU A 204 24.31 -1.61 -13.72
N LEU A 205 23.30 -1.70 -12.84
CA LEU A 205 22.31 -0.64 -12.63
C LEU A 205 22.81 0.49 -11.72
N LYS A 206 23.57 0.17 -10.67
CA LYS A 206 24.03 1.15 -9.67
C LYS A 206 24.80 2.34 -10.27
N PRO A 207 25.71 2.17 -11.25
CA PRO A 207 26.39 3.30 -11.91
C PRO A 207 25.47 4.21 -12.73
N LEU A 208 24.28 3.72 -13.10
CA LEU A 208 23.36 4.41 -14.02
C LEU A 208 22.25 5.19 -13.30
N ALA A 209 22.07 5.00 -11.98
CA ALA A 209 20.94 5.55 -11.24
C ALA A 209 21.34 6.04 -9.85
N ASP A 210 20.60 7.02 -9.35
CA ASP A 210 20.65 7.42 -7.94
C ASP A 210 19.74 6.51 -7.11
N ILE A 211 18.63 6.04 -7.69
CA ILE A 211 17.65 5.18 -7.04
C ILE A 211 17.26 4.04 -7.98
N ILE A 212 17.32 2.80 -7.48
CA ILE A 212 16.80 1.61 -8.14
C ILE A 212 15.61 1.11 -7.33
N LEU A 213 14.44 1.03 -7.92
CA LEU A 213 13.23 0.49 -7.30
C LEU A 213 12.90 -0.83 -7.98
N ILE A 214 12.65 -1.87 -7.20
CA ILE A 214 12.23 -3.18 -7.71
C ILE A 214 10.82 -3.46 -7.20
N ASP A 215 9.84 -3.53 -8.10
CA ASP A 215 8.51 -4.05 -7.77
C ASP A 215 8.57 -5.58 -7.78
N SER A 216 8.29 -6.24 -6.66
CA SER A 216 8.35 -7.71 -6.59
C SER A 216 6.98 -8.34 -6.55
N SER A 217 6.89 -9.66 -6.70
CA SER A 217 5.72 -10.45 -6.28
C SER A 217 5.46 -10.36 -4.76
N PRO A 218 4.28 -10.78 -4.25
CA PRO A 218 4.04 -10.86 -2.81
C PRO A 218 5.14 -11.68 -2.11
N PHE A 219 5.59 -11.22 -0.95
CA PHE A 219 6.82 -11.71 -0.31
C PHE A 219 6.80 -13.20 0.07
N LEU A 220 5.61 -13.79 0.18
CA LEU A 220 5.48 -15.22 0.46
C LEU A 220 5.95 -16.13 -0.69
N VAL A 221 6.32 -15.54 -1.84
CA VAL A 221 6.87 -16.20 -3.02
C VAL A 221 8.41 -16.12 -3.04
N SER A 222 9.06 -17.14 -3.62
CA SER A 222 10.54 -17.28 -3.65
C SER A 222 11.27 -16.08 -4.26
N ASP A 223 10.72 -15.48 -5.32
CA ASP A 223 11.39 -14.46 -6.12
C ASP A 223 11.74 -13.19 -5.34
N ALA A 224 10.83 -12.74 -4.46
CA ALA A 224 11.03 -11.55 -3.64
C ALA A 224 12.16 -11.73 -2.60
N MET A 225 12.39 -12.97 -2.13
CA MET A 225 13.45 -13.27 -1.17
C MET A 225 14.85 -13.10 -1.80
N ILE A 226 15.00 -13.48 -3.07
CA ILE A 226 16.27 -13.34 -3.79
C ILE A 226 16.64 -11.87 -3.97
N PHE A 227 15.67 -11.02 -4.33
CA PHE A 227 15.90 -9.58 -4.38
C PHE A 227 16.19 -9.01 -2.99
N ALA A 228 15.43 -9.40 -1.96
CA ALA A 228 15.60 -8.89 -0.60
C ALA A 228 17.02 -9.12 -0.06
N ALA A 229 17.66 -10.22 -0.45
CA ALA A 229 19.02 -10.57 -0.06
C ALA A 229 20.11 -9.67 -0.70
N LYS A 230 19.78 -8.93 -1.77
CA LYS A 230 20.75 -8.23 -2.62
C LYS A 230 20.53 -6.72 -2.70
N VAL A 231 19.36 -6.22 -2.32
CA VAL A 231 19.06 -4.79 -2.25
C VAL A 231 19.59 -4.16 -0.95
N ASP A 232 19.73 -2.83 -0.95
CA ASP A 232 20.22 -2.08 0.21
C ASP A 232 19.11 -1.93 1.28
N GLY A 233 17.83 -2.06 0.90
CA GLY A 233 16.72 -2.05 1.83
C GLY A 233 15.39 -2.53 1.24
N VAL A 234 14.48 -2.94 2.13
CA VAL A 234 13.13 -3.38 1.78
C VAL A 234 12.11 -2.40 2.33
N ILE A 235 11.21 -1.96 1.45
CA ILE A 235 10.01 -1.20 1.77
C ILE A 235 8.83 -2.16 1.71
N THR A 236 8.15 -2.32 2.84
CA THR A 236 6.98 -3.20 2.93
C THR A 236 5.69 -2.40 2.81
N VAL A 237 4.79 -2.85 1.94
CA VAL A 237 3.47 -2.25 1.75
C VAL A 237 2.45 -3.08 2.52
N ILE A 238 1.78 -2.45 3.46
CA ILE A 238 0.79 -3.08 4.34
C ILE A 238 -0.57 -2.42 4.11
N ARG A 239 -1.63 -3.23 4.05
CA ARG A 239 -3.00 -2.75 3.96
C ARG A 239 -3.69 -2.84 5.32
N PRO A 240 -3.91 -1.70 6.02
CA PRO A 240 -4.57 -1.72 7.31
C PRO A 240 -6.00 -2.27 7.22
N GLY A 241 -6.41 -3.03 8.23
CA GLY A 241 -7.73 -3.69 8.25
C GLY A 241 -7.88 -4.84 7.24
N TYR A 242 -6.77 -5.28 6.61
CA TYR A 242 -6.75 -6.45 5.73
C TYR A 242 -5.58 -7.39 6.07
N THR A 243 -4.37 -6.85 6.16
CA THR A 243 -3.20 -7.64 6.55
C THR A 243 -3.29 -8.04 8.02
N SER A 244 -3.21 -9.35 8.31
CA SER A 244 -3.18 -9.84 9.69
C SER A 244 -1.81 -9.64 10.34
N ARG A 245 -1.78 -9.59 11.67
CA ARG A 245 -0.53 -9.52 12.44
C ARG A 245 0.42 -10.67 12.10
N GLU A 246 -0.13 -11.86 11.94
CA GLU A 246 0.63 -13.06 11.64
C GLU A 246 1.29 -12.98 10.26
N MET A 247 0.59 -12.49 9.23
CA MET A 247 1.18 -12.29 7.90
C MET A 247 2.33 -11.28 7.93
N ALA A 248 2.16 -10.18 8.66
CA ALA A 248 3.19 -9.16 8.84
C ALA A 248 4.42 -9.73 9.56
N ARG A 249 4.22 -10.53 10.61
CA ARG A 249 5.28 -11.23 11.36
C ARG A 249 6.04 -12.21 10.48
N VAL A 250 5.34 -13.09 9.77
CA VAL A 250 5.94 -14.09 8.87
C VAL A 250 6.74 -13.42 7.76
N MET A 251 6.23 -12.34 7.16
CA MET A 251 6.97 -11.57 6.17
C MET A 251 8.27 -11.00 6.76
N LYS A 252 8.22 -10.36 7.94
CA LYS A 252 9.41 -9.84 8.62
C LYS A 252 10.46 -10.93 8.83
N GLU A 253 10.05 -12.07 9.37
CA GLU A 253 10.94 -13.21 9.65
C GLU A 253 11.57 -13.73 8.38
N ARG A 254 10.80 -13.90 7.30
CA ARG A 254 11.34 -14.37 6.03
C ARG A 254 12.27 -13.35 5.36
N ILE A 255 11.99 -12.04 5.44
CA ILE A 255 12.90 -11.00 4.95
C ILE A 255 14.24 -11.09 5.70
N ALA A 256 14.20 -11.20 7.02
CA ALA A 256 15.39 -11.33 7.86
C ALA A 256 16.16 -12.63 7.54
N MET A 257 15.47 -13.77 7.37
CA MET A 257 16.09 -15.04 6.99
C MET A 257 16.79 -14.98 5.63
N ALA A 258 16.26 -14.20 4.68
CA ALA A 258 16.90 -13.96 3.39
C ALA A 258 18.10 -12.99 3.47
N GLY A 259 18.37 -12.39 4.64
CA GLY A 259 19.41 -11.38 4.82
C GLY A 259 18.99 -9.96 4.43
N GLY A 260 17.71 -9.75 4.12
CA GLY A 260 17.17 -8.43 3.81
C GLY A 260 16.91 -7.59 5.04
N LYS A 261 16.96 -6.26 4.88
CA LYS A 261 16.69 -5.28 5.94
C LYS A 261 15.45 -4.47 5.59
N ILE A 262 14.43 -4.51 6.45
CA ILE A 262 13.28 -3.61 6.31
C ILE A 262 13.69 -2.22 6.79
N ILE A 263 13.60 -1.23 5.91
CA ILE A 263 13.95 0.17 6.24
C ILE A 263 12.70 1.05 6.44
N GLY A 264 11.54 0.59 5.97
CA GLY A 264 10.30 1.31 6.14
C GLY A 264 9.05 0.52 5.80
N VAL A 265 7.94 0.97 6.37
CA VAL A 265 6.59 0.47 6.11
C VAL A 265 5.76 1.57 5.43
N VAL A 266 5.06 1.22 4.35
CA VAL A 266 4.05 2.06 3.72
C VAL A 266 2.67 1.50 4.05
N LEU A 267 1.85 2.28 4.73
CA LEU A 267 0.45 1.96 4.93
C LEU A 267 -0.35 2.39 3.70
N ASN A 268 -0.91 1.43 2.96
CA ASN A 268 -1.64 1.70 1.73
C ASN A 268 -3.14 1.42 1.87
N ARG A 269 -3.94 2.06 1.01
CA ARG A 269 -5.41 1.98 0.99
C ARG A 269 -6.04 2.34 2.34
N ILE A 270 -5.51 3.38 2.98
CA ILE A 270 -6.11 3.91 4.21
C ILE A 270 -7.46 4.55 3.87
N PRO A 271 -8.58 4.10 4.49
CA PRO A 271 -9.87 4.70 4.23
C PRO A 271 -9.88 6.18 4.60
N LEU A 272 -10.38 7.05 3.72
CA LEU A 272 -10.43 8.50 3.95
C LEU A 272 -11.15 8.90 5.26
N LYS A 273 -12.11 8.08 5.71
CA LYS A 273 -12.84 8.30 6.98
C LYS A 273 -12.00 7.97 8.22
N ARG A 274 -11.02 7.06 8.10
CA ARG A 274 -10.16 6.63 9.20
C ARG A 274 -8.88 7.46 9.32
N ILE A 275 -8.67 8.42 8.43
CA ILE A 275 -7.51 9.32 8.41
C ILE A 275 -7.15 9.93 9.77
N GLY A 276 -8.14 10.28 10.59
CA GLY A 276 -7.91 10.84 11.93
C GLY A 276 -7.47 9.81 12.98
N TYR A 277 -7.73 8.52 12.78
CA TYR A 277 -7.31 7.42 13.68
C TYR A 277 -5.84 7.07 13.50
N TYR A 278 -5.27 7.29 12.31
CA TYR A 278 -3.85 7.15 12.05
C TYR A 278 -3.18 8.46 12.50
N GLY A 279 -2.96 8.64 13.80
CA GLY A 279 -2.52 9.91 14.40
C GLY A 279 -1.30 10.56 13.71
N GLY A 280 -0.35 9.75 13.21
CA GLY A 280 0.77 10.21 12.39
C GLY A 280 0.35 10.79 11.04
N TYR A 281 -0.71 10.26 10.40
CA TYR A 281 -1.23 10.73 9.12
C TYR A 281 -1.79 12.15 9.18
N ARG A 282 -2.26 12.60 10.36
CA ARG A 282 -2.77 13.96 10.56
C ARG A 282 -1.72 15.03 10.26
N TYR A 283 -0.45 14.73 10.53
CA TYR A 283 0.70 15.60 10.23
C TYR A 283 1.16 15.53 8.77
N TYR A 284 0.81 14.46 8.06
CA TYR A 284 1.15 14.24 6.65
C TYR A 284 0.05 14.72 5.69
N LEU A 285 -1.07 15.21 6.20
CA LEU A 285 -2.10 15.84 5.39
C LEU A 285 -1.70 17.29 5.03
N PRO A 286 -1.73 17.66 3.74
CA PRO A 286 -1.53 19.04 3.31
C PRO A 286 -2.53 19.97 3.99
N TYR A 287 -2.11 21.18 4.36
CA TYR A 287 -2.97 22.20 4.98
C TYR A 287 -4.28 22.42 4.21
N GLY A 288 -4.24 22.35 2.87
CA GLY A 288 -5.41 22.49 1.99
C GLY A 288 -6.44 21.35 2.07
N TYR A 289 -6.11 20.19 2.66
CA TYR A 289 -7.10 19.15 2.95
C TYR A 289 -8.06 19.59 4.05
N TYR A 290 -7.54 20.24 5.10
CA TYR A 290 -8.35 20.75 6.21
C TYR A 290 -9.30 21.86 5.72
N GLU A 291 -8.84 22.74 4.85
CA GLU A 291 -9.70 23.77 4.24
C GLU A 291 -10.80 23.16 3.36
N LYS A 292 -10.48 22.18 2.50
CA LYS A 292 -11.49 21.51 1.65
C LYS A 292 -12.50 20.72 2.47
N LYS A 293 -12.05 20.04 3.54
CA LYS A 293 -12.95 19.32 4.45
C LYS A 293 -13.89 20.29 5.17
N LYS A 294 -13.34 21.38 5.73
CA LYS A 294 -14.12 22.43 6.39
C LYS A 294 -15.14 23.06 5.44
N LYS A 295 -14.74 23.39 4.21
CA LYS A 295 -15.64 23.96 3.20
C LYS A 295 -16.77 23.00 2.80
N ARG A 296 -16.48 21.69 2.75
CA ARG A 296 -17.46 20.65 2.43
C ARG A 296 -18.46 20.42 3.57
N GLU A 297 -17.99 20.47 4.82
CA GLU A 297 -18.84 20.42 6.02
C GLU A 297 -19.74 21.67 6.09
N GLU A 298 -19.19 22.87 5.84
CA GLU A 298 -19.96 24.11 5.75
C GLU A 298 -21.03 24.09 4.62
N ASP A 299 -20.72 23.48 3.47
CA ASP A 299 -21.66 23.33 2.36
C ASP A 299 -22.76 22.29 2.64
N GLU A 300 -22.46 21.24 3.41
CA GLU A 300 -23.44 20.24 3.85
C GLU A 300 -24.39 20.83 4.91
N ASP A 301 -23.86 21.57 5.89
CA ASP A 301 -24.67 22.26 6.89
C ASP A 301 -25.61 23.28 6.24
N LYS A 302 -25.11 24.10 5.31
CA LYS A 302 -25.96 25.07 4.55
C LYS A 302 -27.09 24.38 3.78
N LYS A 303 -26.87 23.18 3.24
CA LYS A 303 -27.91 22.40 2.56
C LYS A 303 -28.96 21.88 3.52
N VAL A 304 -28.57 21.45 4.72
CA VAL A 304 -29.50 20.99 5.77
C VAL A 304 -30.35 22.16 6.26
N THR A 305 -29.75 23.32 6.54
CA THR A 305 -30.46 24.52 6.98
C THR A 305 -31.49 24.98 5.95
N LYS A 306 -31.10 25.07 4.67
CA LYS A 306 -31.98 25.51 3.59
C LYS A 306 -33.15 24.55 3.34
N LYS A 307 -32.94 23.24 3.56
CA LYS A 307 -33.99 22.22 3.47
C LYS A 307 -34.99 22.34 4.62
N ASN A 308 -34.53 22.69 5.83
CA ASN A 308 -35.39 22.89 6.99
C ASN A 308 -36.24 24.16 6.85
N GLU A 309 -35.67 25.27 6.36
CA GLU A 309 -36.42 26.50 6.09
C GLU A 309 -37.52 26.31 5.03
N LEU A 310 -37.22 25.56 3.95
CA LEU A 310 -38.22 25.25 2.91
C LEU A 310 -39.39 24.40 3.43
N ASN A 311 -39.13 23.55 4.43
CA ASN A 311 -40.17 22.72 5.05
C ASN A 311 -41.02 23.49 6.06
N LEU A 312 -40.47 24.54 6.68
CA LEU A 312 -41.20 25.46 7.56
C LEU A 312 -42.14 26.39 6.78
N LEU A 313 -41.76 26.80 5.57
CA LEU A 313 -42.59 27.62 4.67
C LEU A 313 -43.73 26.85 3.97
N ARG A 314 -43.74 25.51 4.09
CA ARG A 314 -44.77 24.62 3.52
C ARG A 314 -45.80 24.13 4.55
N LYS A 315 -45.69 24.58 5.80
CA LYS A 315 -46.70 24.40 6.86
C LYS A 315 -47.44 25.71 7.07
#